data_AF-A0A4Q3Z076-F1
#
_entry.id   AF-A0A4Q3Z076-F1
#
_cell.length_a   1.000
_cell.length_b   1.000
_cell.length_c   1.000
_cell.angle_alpha   90.00
_cell.angle_beta   90.00
_cell.angle_gamma   90.00
#
_symmetry.space_group_name_H-M   'P 1'
#
loop_
_entity.id
_entity.type
_entity.pdbx_description
1 polymer ?
#
loop_
_entity_poly.entity_id
_entity_poly.type
_entity_poly.pdbx_seq_one_letter_code
_entity_poly.pdbx_strand_id
1 'polypeptide(L)' 'MTDGKPATSKSLRNFRIVLWVLVAVVAIGATGLYLFRPPARPLGVTGKEFALESTKGGTFTQASLAGTPSLVFFGYTFCP' A
#
# COMPACT_ATOMS: atom_id res chain seq x y z
N MET A 1 -17.66 36.96 -19.58
CA MET A 1 -18.85 36.21 -20.02
C MET A 1 -18.49 35.44 -21.27
N THR A 2 -18.06 34.18 -21.17
CA THR A 2 -17.89 33.33 -22.35
C THR A 2 -19.20 32.61 -22.62
N ASP A 3 -19.84 33.01 -23.71
CA ASP A 3 -21.10 32.54 -24.25
C ASP A 3 -21.25 31.02 -24.25
N GLY A 4 -22.31 30.55 -23.59
CA GLY A 4 -22.83 29.21 -23.71
C GLY A 4 -23.48 29.01 -25.08
N LYS A 5 -22.71 28.48 -26.03
CA LYS A 5 -23.25 27.89 -27.27
C LYS A 5 -24.11 26.68 -26.89
N PRO A 6 -25.39 26.59 -27.29
CA PRO A 6 -26.20 25.43 -26.99
C PRO A 6 -25.59 24.24 -27.74
N ALA A 7 -24.87 23.39 -27.02
CA ALA A 7 -24.41 22.12 -27.57
C ALA A 7 -25.67 21.35 -27.98
N THR A 8 -25.89 21.19 -29.29
CA THR A 8 -26.96 20.37 -29.87
C THR A 8 -27.10 19.10 -29.03
N SER A 9 -28.33 18.75 -28.61
CA SER A 9 -28.60 17.69 -27.61
C SER A 9 -27.83 16.37 -27.85
N LYS A 10 -27.57 16.03 -29.13
CA LYS A 10 -26.71 14.92 -29.54
C LYS A 10 -25.25 15.07 -29.13
N SER A 11 -24.65 16.25 -29.27
CA SER A 11 -23.25 16.54 -28.92
C SER A 11 -23.04 16.45 -27.40
N LEU A 12 -23.96 17.02 -26.60
CA LEU A 12 -23.90 16.91 -25.15
C LEU A 12 -24.11 15.46 -24.67
N ARG A 13 -25.01 14.72 -25.33
CA ARG A 13 -25.21 13.28 -25.08
C ARG A 13 -23.98 12.46 -25.43
N ASN A 14 -23.32 12.73 -26.55
CA ASN A 14 -22.12 12.02 -26.97
C ASN A 14 -20.95 12.30 -26.01
N PHE A 15 -20.79 13.56 -25.60
CA PHE A 15 -19.80 13.97 -24.60
C PHE A 15 -20.00 13.22 -23.27
N ARG A 16 -21.25 13.13 -22.79
CA ARG A 16 -21.57 12.37 -21.58
C ARG A 16 -21.26 10.88 -21.75
N ILE A 17 -21.57 10.29 -22.89
CA ILE A 17 -21.27 8.87 -23.15
C ILE A 17 -19.76 8.62 -23.08
N VAL A 18 -18.95 9.45 -23.76
CA VAL A 18 -17.48 9.33 -23.73
C VAL A 18 -16.95 9.48 -22.30
N LEU A 19 -17.46 10.46 -21.55
CA LEU A 19 -17.06 10.67 -20.16
C LEU A 19 -17.39 9.45 -19.28
N TRP A 20 -18.61 8.89 -19.40
CA TRP A 20 -19.02 7.72 -18.63
C TRP A 20 -18.21 6.47 -18.99
N VAL A 21 -17.86 6.29 -20.27
CA VAL A 21 -16.96 5.21 -20.70
C VAL A 21 -15.59 5.35 -20.04
N LEU A 22 -15.01 6.56 -20.03
CA LEU A 22 -13.73 6.80 -19.34
C LEU A 22 -13.81 6.50 -17.84
N VAL A 23 -14.88 6.93 -17.17
CA VAL A 23 -15.12 6.62 -15.75
C VAL A 23 -15.19 5.12 -15.53
N ALA A 24 -15.91 4.38 -16.38
CA ALA A 24 -16.01 2.93 -16.28
C ALA A 24 -14.65 2.24 -16.45
N VAL A 25 -13.84 2.69 -17.41
CA VAL A 25 -12.48 2.15 -17.63
C VAL A 25 -11.58 2.38 -16.41
N VAL A 26 -11.58 3.60 -15.87
CA VAL A 26 -10.78 3.93 -14.68
C VAL A 26 -11.26 3.14 -13.46
N ALA A 27 -12.57 3.01 -13.26
CA ALA A 27 -13.13 2.24 -12.15
C ALA A 27 -12.71 0.77 -12.21
N ILE A 28 -12.84 0.13 -13.37
CA ILE A 28 -12.42 -1.27 -13.56
C ILE A 28 -10.91 -1.42 -13.32
N GLY A 29 -10.09 -0.53 -13.87
CA GLY A 29 -8.64 -0.55 -13.67
C GLY A 29 -8.24 -0.40 -12.21
N ALA A 30 -8.84 0.55 -11.49
CA ALA A 30 -8.58 0.79 -10.09
C ALA A 30 -9.05 -0.39 -9.21
N THR A 31 -10.22 -0.96 -9.48
CA THR A 31 -10.73 -2.13 -8.77
C THR A 31 -9.83 -3.35 -9.00
N GLY A 32 -9.41 -3.59 -10.24
CA GLY A 32 -8.45 -4.66 -10.56
C GLY A 32 -7.15 -4.48 -9.79
N LEU A 33 -6.54 -3.29 -9.87
CA LEU A 33 -5.31 -2.99 -9.14
C LEU A 33 -5.48 -3.11 -7.63
N TYR A 34 -6.64 -2.75 -7.09
CA TYR A 34 -6.93 -2.88 -5.66
C TYR A 34 -7.09 -4.34 -5.22
N LEU A 35 -7.73 -5.19 -6.03
CA LEU A 35 -7.93 -6.61 -5.70
C LEU A 35 -6.65 -7.43 -5.89
N PHE A 36 -5.85 -7.11 -6.91
CA PHE A 36 -4.61 -7.82 -7.22
C PHE A 36 -3.35 -7.17 -6.62
N ARG A 37 -3.49 -6.14 -5.78
CA ARG A 37 -2.35 -5.55 -5.08
C ARG A 37 -1.69 -6.62 -4.21
N PRO A 38 -0.36 -6.74 -4.23
CA PRO A 38 0.32 -7.59 -3.27
C PRO A 38 -0.03 -7.12 -1.84
N PRO A 39 -0.17 -8.06 -0.89
CA PRO A 39 -0.44 -7.70 0.50
C PRO A 39 0.64 -6.72 0.95
N ALA A 40 0.23 -5.55 1.42
CA ALA A 40 1.13 -4.65 2.10
C ALA A 40 1.75 -5.46 3.24
N ARG A 41 3.08 -5.58 3.28
CA ARG A 41 3.79 -6.22 4.37
C ARG A 41 3.96 -5.15 5.45
N PRO A 42 3.02 -4.99 6.41
CA PRO A 42 3.17 -3.96 7.43
C PRO A 42 4.50 -4.20 8.13
N LEU A 43 5.39 -3.20 8.06
CA LEU A 43 6.61 -3.18 8.84
C LEU A 43 6.18 -3.01 10.30
N GLY A 44 6.10 -4.11 11.05
CA GLY A 44 5.92 -4.07 12.51
C GLY A 44 4.78 -4.91 13.10
N VAL A 45 3.87 -5.49 12.32
CA VAL A 45 2.73 -6.26 12.90
C VAL A 45 3.04 -7.75 13.04
N THR A 46 3.85 -8.29 12.15
CA THR A 46 4.39 -9.65 12.20
C THR A 46 5.89 -9.51 12.13
N GLY A 47 6.58 -9.78 13.24
CA GLY A 47 8.04 -9.74 13.29
C GLY A 47 8.65 -10.57 12.14
N LYS A 48 9.79 -10.11 11.63
CA LYS A 48 10.50 -10.79 10.55
C LYS A 48 11.35 -11.90 11.13
N GLU A 49 11.55 -12.96 10.35
CA GLU A 49 12.55 -13.96 10.68
C GLU A 49 13.91 -13.28 10.75
N PHE A 50 14.64 -13.54 11.83
CA PHE A 50 16.01 -13.10 12.01
C PHE A 50 16.79 -14.19 12.74
N ALA A 51 18.07 -14.27 12.42
CA ALA A 51 19.04 -15.08 13.13
C ALA A 51 20.21 -14.17 13.47
N LEU A 52 20.45 -13.97 14.76
CA LEU A 52 21.53 -13.16 15.30
C LEU A 52 22.34 -14.00 16.27
N GLU A 53 23.62 -13.70 16.43
CA GLU A 53 24.40 -14.25 17.53
C GLU A 53 24.22 -13.38 18.77
N SER A 54 23.93 -14.03 19.89
CA SER A 54 23.77 -13.36 21.18
C SER A 54 25.11 -12.88 21.71
N THR A 55 25.13 -11.73 22.41
CA THR A 55 26.31 -11.27 23.15
C THR A 55 26.70 -12.21 24.30
N LYS A 56 25.78 -13.08 24.73
CA LYS A 56 26.05 -14.16 25.70
C LYS A 56 26.53 -15.46 25.03
N GLY A 57 26.67 -15.46 23.70
CA GLY A 57 26.98 -16.63 22.88
C GLY A 57 25.72 -17.40 22.45
N GLY A 58 25.82 -18.01 21.27
CA GLY A 58 24.76 -18.86 20.70
C GLY A 58 23.75 -18.10 19.85
N THR A 59 22.97 -18.88 19.09
CA THR A 59 22.01 -18.37 18.12
C THR A 59 20.75 -17.85 18.81
N PHE A 60 20.35 -16.64 18.44
CA PHE A 60 19.16 -15.94 18.91
C PHE A 60 18.24 -15.65 17.72
N THR A 61 16.98 -16.08 17.83
CA THR A 61 16.01 -16.00 16.74
C THR A 61 14.70 -15.38 17.20
N GLN A 62 13.83 -15.06 16.25
CA GLN A 62 12.46 -14.63 16.52
C GLN A 62 11.70 -15.64 17.41
N ALA A 63 12.00 -16.94 17.29
CA ALA A 63 11.38 -17.99 18.12
C ALA A 63 11.75 -17.85 19.60
N SER A 64 12.90 -17.26 19.92
CA SER A 64 13.33 -17.01 21.30
C SER A 64 12.47 -15.95 22.02
N LEU A 65 11.68 -15.16 21.28
CA LEU A 65 10.81 -14.10 21.82
C LEU A 65 9.33 -14.55 21.90
N ALA A 66 9.00 -15.74 21.40
CA ALA A 66 7.62 -16.23 21.36
C ALA A 66 7.03 -16.35 22.78
N GLY A 67 5.84 -15.79 22.99
CA GLY A 67 5.14 -15.81 24.28
C GLY A 67 5.58 -14.73 25.27
N THR A 68 6.53 -13.87 24.89
CA THR A 68 6.97 -12.74 25.73
C THR A 68 6.72 -11.40 25.01
N PRO A 69 6.24 -10.36 25.71
CA PRO A 69 6.18 -9.02 25.14
C PRO A 69 7.60 -8.48 24.98
N SER A 70 8.06 -8.39 23.74
CA SER A 70 9.43 -8.03 23.38
C SER A 70 9.45 -6.81 22.47
N LEU A 71 10.43 -5.92 22.67
CA LEU A 71 10.70 -4.79 21.78
C LEU A 71 12.12 -4.92 21.23
N VAL A 72 12.26 -4.83 19.90
CA VAL A 72 13.57 -4.88 19.23
C VAL A 72 14.08 -3.46 19.01
N PHE A 73 15.21 -3.14 19.61
CA PHE A 73 15.88 -1.84 19.44
C PHE A 73 16.97 -1.94 18.37
N PHE A 74 16.95 -1.03 17.40
CA PHE A 74 17.98 -0.92 16.36
C PHE A 74 18.82 0.32 16.66
N GLY A 75 20.10 0.11 17.00
CA GLY A 75 21.04 1.18 17.31
C GLY A 75 22.48 0.72 17.17
N TYR A 76 23.41 1.65 17.38
CA TYR A 76 24.85 1.43 17.36
C TYR A 76 25.45 2.02 18.64
N THR A 77 26.57 1.46 19.09
CA THR A 77 27.15 1.79 20.41
C THR A 77 27.81 3.16 20.46
N PHE A 78 28.11 3.78 19.31
CA PHE A 78 28.83 5.04 19.23
C PHE A 78 27.94 6.17 18.69
N CYS A 79 26.96 6.62 19.46
CA CYS A 79 26.13 7.76 19.05
C CYS A 79 26.97 9.05 18.98
N PRO A 80 26.86 9.86 17.91
CA PRO A 80 27.46 11.18 17.84
C PRO A 80 26.86 12.14 18.88
#